data_AF-A0A1G1P0K6-F1
#
_entry.id   AF-A0A1G1P0K6-F1
#
_cell.length_a   1.000
_cell.length_b   1.000
_cell.length_c   1.000
_cell.angle_alpha   90.00
_cell.angle_beta   90.00
_cell.angle_gamma   90.00
#
_symmetry.space_group_name_H-M   'P 1'
#
loop_
_entity.id
_entity.type
_entity.pdbx_description
1 polymer ?
#
loop_
_entity_poly.entity_id
_entity_poly.type
_entity_poly.pdbx_seq_one_letter_code
_entity_poly.pdbx_strand_id
1 'polypeptide(L)'
;MKKLIVLAAAVVFFVGVAGVSYAEFKRFNVYTDRTAKDNHYIPSGWMGDWGDMKIDTGWKENPHSGVSCLKITYSAEQKQGAGWAGIFWQNPANNWGTKKGGFDLTGAKKLTFWVRGERGGEVLAEVKVGGITGEFADSDAVSIGPITPTREWKEYTIDLTGKDLSYISGGFCWAASVADNPNGFVIFFDDIYYE
;
A
#
# COMPACT_ATOMS: atom_id res chain seq x y z
N MET A 1 70.12 -41.37 -19.79
CA MET A 1 68.92 -41.66 -18.97
C MET A 1 68.07 -40.40 -18.93
N LYS A 2 66.95 -40.39 -19.64
CA LYS A 2 66.03 -39.25 -19.78
C LYS A 2 65.17 -39.16 -18.50
N LYS A 3 65.10 -37.99 -17.86
CA LYS A 3 64.02 -37.67 -16.93
C LYS A 3 63.28 -36.46 -17.47
N LEU A 4 62.10 -36.71 -18.04
CA LEU A 4 61.11 -35.69 -18.37
C LEU A 4 60.61 -35.09 -17.05
N ILE A 5 60.67 -33.77 -16.92
CA ILE A 5 59.92 -33.03 -15.92
C ILE A 5 58.67 -32.52 -16.64
N VAL A 6 57.51 -33.06 -16.28
CA VAL A 6 56.21 -32.59 -16.74
C VAL A 6 55.81 -31.43 -15.83
N LEU A 7 55.75 -30.22 -16.39
CA LEU A 7 55.19 -29.05 -15.72
C LEU A 7 53.66 -29.13 -15.81
N ALA A 8 52.98 -29.40 -14.71
CA ALA A 8 51.53 -29.31 -14.64
C ALA A 8 51.12 -27.84 -14.43
N ALA A 9 50.57 -27.21 -15.47
CA ALA A 9 49.96 -25.89 -15.35
C ALA A 9 48.56 -26.05 -14.75
N ALA A 10 48.39 -25.63 -13.49
CA ALA A 10 47.08 -25.51 -12.86
C ALA A 10 46.38 -24.25 -13.39
N VAL A 11 45.41 -24.42 -14.28
CA VAL A 11 44.53 -23.34 -14.73
C VAL A 11 43.42 -23.18 -13.70
N VAL A 12 43.49 -22.12 -12.89
CA VAL A 12 42.42 -21.75 -11.96
C VAL A 12 41.40 -20.92 -12.74
N PHE A 13 40.24 -21.51 -13.04
CA PHE A 13 39.09 -20.78 -13.56
C PHE A 13 38.42 -20.02 -12.41
N PHE A 14 38.65 -18.72 -12.32
CA PHE A 14 37.78 -17.82 -11.55
C PHE A 14 36.50 -17.60 -12.35
N VAL A 15 35.44 -18.33 -12.01
CA VAL A 15 34.10 -17.99 -12.46
C VAL A 15 33.69 -16.74 -11.69
N GLY A 16 33.78 -15.58 -12.36
CA GLY A 16 33.23 -14.34 -11.83
C GLY A 16 31.72 -14.50 -11.69
N VAL A 17 31.24 -14.60 -10.46
CA VAL A 17 29.81 -14.45 -10.20
C VAL A 17 29.48 -13.01 -10.51
N ALA A 18 28.87 -12.77 -11.68
CA ALA A 18 28.31 -11.47 -12.00
C ALA A 18 27.22 -11.19 -10.95
N GLY A 19 27.55 -10.36 -9.96
CA GLY A 19 26.57 -9.86 -9.01
C GLY A 19 25.51 -9.10 -9.79
N VAL A 20 24.29 -9.64 -9.83
CA VAL A 20 23.14 -8.90 -10.34
C VAL A 20 22.91 -7.77 -9.33
N SER A 21 23.38 -6.58 -9.67
CA SER A 21 22.98 -5.36 -8.97
C SER A 21 21.54 -5.09 -9.37
N TYR A 22 20.61 -5.49 -8.51
CA TYR A 22 19.25 -4.96 -8.59
C TYR A 22 19.35 -3.48 -8.21
N ALA A 23 18.86 -2.60 -9.08
CA ALA A 23 18.66 -1.21 -8.72
C ALA A 23 17.80 -1.18 -7.45
N GLU A 24 18.27 -0.47 -6.43
CA GLU A 24 17.51 -0.28 -5.19
C GLU A 24 16.16 0.36 -5.54
N PHE A 25 15.07 -0.22 -5.03
CA PHE A 25 13.74 0.32 -5.29
C PHE A 25 13.64 1.69 -4.65
N LYS A 26 13.27 2.70 -5.45
CA LYS A 26 13.08 4.05 -4.94
C LYS A 26 11.71 4.14 -4.27
N ARG A 27 11.69 4.59 -3.02
CA ARG A 27 10.45 4.87 -2.26
C ARG A 27 9.40 5.55 -3.15
N PHE A 28 8.20 4.98 -3.14
CA PHE A 28 7.06 5.44 -3.94
C PHE A 28 5.91 5.83 -3.01
N ASN A 29 5.62 7.12 -2.89
CA ASN A 29 4.66 7.63 -1.93
C ASN A 29 3.22 7.59 -2.47
N VAL A 30 2.29 7.02 -1.69
CA VAL A 30 0.85 7.18 -1.90
C VAL A 30 0.36 8.45 -1.20
N TYR A 31 0.78 8.65 0.05
CA TYR A 31 0.49 9.86 0.82
C TYR A 31 1.59 10.13 1.85
N THR A 32 2.08 11.37 1.93
CA THR A 32 2.92 11.87 3.03
C THR A 32 2.35 13.16 3.63
N ASP A 33 2.07 14.16 2.80
CA ASP A 33 1.43 15.41 3.21
C ASP A 33 0.46 15.87 2.12
N ARG A 34 -0.58 16.64 2.46
CA ARG A 34 -1.55 17.17 1.48
C ARG A 34 -0.90 17.85 0.27
N THR A 35 0.18 18.59 0.51
CA THR A 35 0.86 19.39 -0.51
C THR A 35 2.09 18.70 -1.10
N ALA A 36 2.39 17.46 -0.70
CA ALA A 36 3.49 16.70 -1.26
C ALA A 36 3.25 16.45 -2.75
N LYS A 37 4.20 16.87 -3.59
CA LYS A 37 4.08 16.81 -5.05
C LYS A 37 4.29 15.40 -5.60
N ASP A 38 4.83 14.51 -4.79
CA ASP A 38 5.16 13.13 -5.09
C ASP A 38 4.17 12.15 -4.45
N ASN A 39 3.01 12.62 -3.96
CA ASN A 39 1.88 11.74 -3.69
C ASN A 39 1.37 11.15 -5.00
N HIS A 40 1.19 9.83 -5.02
CA HIS A 40 0.59 9.09 -6.13
C HIS A 40 -0.77 8.53 -5.74
N TYR A 41 -1.55 8.17 -6.75
CA TYR A 41 -2.94 7.71 -6.62
C TYR A 41 -3.92 8.76 -6.06
N ILE A 42 -5.22 8.51 -6.20
CA ILE A 42 -6.30 9.43 -5.83
C ILE A 42 -7.37 8.65 -5.05
N PRO A 43 -7.80 9.09 -3.85
CA PRO A 43 -8.85 8.45 -3.04
C PRO A 43 -10.23 8.60 -3.70
N SER A 44 -10.45 7.82 -4.75
CA SER A 44 -11.59 7.97 -5.66
C SER A 44 -12.38 6.67 -5.82
N GLY A 45 -11.86 5.54 -5.36
CA GLY A 45 -12.57 4.27 -5.32
C GLY A 45 -13.43 4.14 -4.06
N TRP A 46 -14.53 4.89 -3.97
CA TRP A 46 -15.45 4.83 -2.82
C TRP A 46 -16.36 3.60 -2.96
N MET A 47 -16.42 2.76 -1.92
CA MET A 47 -17.09 1.46 -1.95
C MET A 47 -18.04 1.28 -0.76
N GLY A 48 -19.00 0.38 -0.93
CA GLY A 48 -19.96 0.02 0.12
C GLY A 48 -20.87 1.19 0.49
N ASP A 49 -21.05 1.43 1.78
CA ASP A 49 -21.79 2.54 2.37
C ASP A 49 -21.02 3.87 2.24
N TRP A 50 -20.65 4.24 1.02
CA TRP A 50 -19.85 5.42 0.71
C TRP A 50 -20.45 6.73 1.21
N GLY A 51 -21.78 6.81 1.35
CA GLY A 51 -22.47 7.98 1.90
C GLY A 51 -22.20 8.20 3.39
N ASP A 52 -21.62 7.23 4.08
CA ASP A 52 -21.24 7.31 5.49
C ASP A 52 -19.82 7.78 5.70
N MET A 53 -19.04 7.90 4.62
CA MET A 53 -17.64 8.26 4.69
C MET A 53 -17.39 9.75 4.43
N LYS A 54 -16.38 10.30 5.07
CA LYS A 54 -15.75 11.59 4.74
C LYS A 54 -14.25 11.44 4.84
N ILE A 55 -13.51 12.14 3.98
CA ILE A 55 -12.06 12.23 4.03
C ILE A 55 -11.63 13.70 4.02
N ASP A 56 -10.76 14.07 4.95
CA ASP A 56 -9.96 15.29 4.91
C ASP A 56 -8.50 14.90 4.69
N THR A 57 -7.95 15.27 3.55
CA THR A 57 -6.59 14.90 3.17
C THR A 57 -5.53 15.87 3.69
N GLY A 58 -5.90 16.86 4.51
CA GLY A 58 -5.00 17.88 5.03
C GLY A 58 -5.23 18.19 6.50
N TRP A 59 -5.57 17.16 7.27
CA TRP A 59 -5.84 17.31 8.69
C TRP A 59 -4.55 17.63 9.44
N LYS A 60 -4.51 18.76 10.15
CA LYS A 60 -3.28 19.31 10.74
C LYS A 60 -3.04 18.94 12.20
N GLU A 61 -4.00 18.28 12.84
CA GLU A 61 -3.90 17.96 14.27
C GLU A 61 -3.29 16.58 14.47
N ASN A 62 -2.14 16.56 15.14
CA ASN A 62 -1.38 15.37 15.49
C ASN A 62 -1.11 14.43 14.28
N PRO A 63 -0.49 14.94 13.19
CA PRO A 63 0.04 14.08 12.12
C PRO A 63 1.19 13.23 12.67
N HIS A 64 1.49 12.11 12.03
CA HIS A 64 2.64 11.28 12.40
C HIS A 64 3.94 11.98 11.98
N SER A 65 3.97 12.45 10.73
CA SER A 65 5.09 13.20 10.15
C SER A 65 4.58 14.48 9.46
N GLY A 66 5.50 15.39 9.13
CA GLY A 66 5.15 16.56 8.32
C GLY A 66 4.17 17.52 9.00
N VAL A 67 3.20 18.01 8.24
CA VAL A 67 2.24 19.05 8.69
C VAL A 67 0.78 18.64 8.53
N SER A 68 0.51 17.49 7.91
CA SER A 68 -0.84 17.02 7.64
C SER A 68 -0.94 15.50 7.49
N CYS A 69 -2.00 14.92 8.03
CA CYS A 69 -2.37 13.52 7.81
C CYS A 69 -3.76 13.41 7.15
N LEU A 70 -4.12 12.18 6.76
CA LEU A 70 -5.47 11.86 6.34
C LEU A 70 -6.35 11.68 7.58
N LYS A 71 -7.53 12.30 7.59
CA LYS A 71 -8.60 12.01 8.55
C LYS A 71 -9.79 11.40 7.82
N ILE A 72 -10.25 10.26 8.30
CA ILE A 72 -11.40 9.55 7.74
C ILE A 72 -12.46 9.43 8.83
N THR A 73 -13.71 9.75 8.48
CA THR A 73 -14.88 9.54 9.35
C THR A 73 -15.82 8.56 8.67
N TYR A 74 -16.35 7.61 9.42
CA TYR A 74 -17.40 6.67 9.01
C TYR A 74 -18.55 6.74 10.01
N SER A 75 -19.79 6.97 9.56
CA SER A 75 -20.96 7.11 10.45
C SER A 75 -21.69 5.81 10.76
N ALA A 76 -21.48 4.75 9.97
CA ALA A 76 -22.15 3.45 10.11
C ALA A 76 -23.68 3.49 10.06
N GLU A 77 -24.25 4.43 9.30
CA GLU A 77 -25.69 4.59 9.12
C GLU A 77 -26.25 3.62 8.05
N GLN A 78 -25.36 2.93 7.33
CA GLN A 78 -25.65 1.99 6.26
C GLN A 78 -26.46 2.64 5.13
N LYS A 79 -26.08 3.84 4.69
CA LYS A 79 -26.84 4.60 3.68
C LYS A 79 -27.03 3.89 2.33
N GLN A 80 -26.19 2.92 2.00
CA GLN A 80 -26.34 2.08 0.80
C GLN A 80 -26.82 0.66 1.14
N GLY A 81 -27.01 0.35 2.43
CA GLY A 81 -27.43 -0.97 2.92
C GLY A 81 -26.35 -2.05 2.81
N ALA A 82 -25.08 -1.70 2.60
CA ALA A 82 -24.01 -2.66 2.37
C ALA A 82 -23.50 -3.31 3.68
N GLY A 83 -23.53 -2.58 4.79
CA GLY A 83 -22.97 -3.01 6.08
C GLY A 83 -21.44 -2.92 6.14
N TRP A 84 -20.81 -2.30 5.14
CA TRP A 84 -19.37 -2.09 5.07
C TRP A 84 -19.07 -0.88 4.20
N ALA A 85 -17.92 -0.26 4.41
CA ALA A 85 -17.44 0.86 3.59
C ALA A 85 -15.92 0.81 3.44
N GLY A 86 -15.40 1.42 2.38
CA GLY A 86 -13.97 1.50 2.13
C GLY A 86 -13.61 2.48 1.02
N ILE A 87 -12.36 2.94 1.02
CA ILE A 87 -11.83 3.84 -0.02
C ILE A 87 -10.59 3.21 -0.63
N PHE A 88 -10.57 3.14 -1.95
CA PHE A 88 -9.42 2.73 -2.76
C PHE A 88 -8.75 3.96 -3.38
N TRP A 89 -7.44 4.10 -3.18
CA TRP A 89 -6.56 5.02 -3.89
C TRP A 89 -6.25 4.45 -5.27
N GLN A 90 -6.69 5.15 -6.31
CA GLN A 90 -6.67 4.66 -7.69
C GLN A 90 -5.84 5.54 -8.62
N ASN A 91 -5.30 4.93 -9.68
CA ASN A 91 -4.67 5.63 -10.80
C ASN A 91 -5.18 5.12 -12.16
N PRO A 92 -5.71 6.02 -13.03
CA PRO A 92 -6.18 7.37 -12.71
C PRO A 92 -7.37 7.33 -11.73
N ALA A 93 -7.93 8.50 -11.37
CA ALA A 93 -9.11 8.55 -10.52
C ALA A 93 -10.30 7.77 -11.11
N ASN A 94 -11.05 7.09 -10.24
CA ASN A 94 -12.20 6.25 -10.60
C ASN A 94 -11.83 5.18 -11.64
N ASN A 95 -10.69 4.52 -11.46
CA ASN A 95 -10.25 3.44 -12.34
C ASN A 95 -10.57 2.07 -11.72
N TRP A 96 -11.67 1.46 -12.16
CA TRP A 96 -12.06 0.09 -11.82
C TRP A 96 -11.63 -0.90 -12.91
N GLY A 97 -10.39 -0.77 -13.40
CA GLY A 97 -9.80 -1.65 -14.42
C GLY A 97 -10.29 -1.42 -15.85
N THR A 98 -10.99 -0.31 -16.10
CA THR A 98 -11.51 0.08 -17.42
C THR A 98 -10.66 1.14 -18.12
N LYS A 99 -9.65 1.68 -17.45
CA LYS A 99 -8.76 2.71 -17.99
C LYS A 99 -7.31 2.28 -17.83
N LYS A 100 -6.51 2.56 -18.85
CA LYS A 100 -5.06 2.50 -18.71
C LYS A 100 -4.61 3.58 -17.71
N GLY A 101 -3.86 3.14 -16.72
CA GLY A 101 -3.12 3.95 -15.75
C GLY A 101 -2.08 3.06 -15.10
N GLY A 102 -2.15 2.97 -13.79
CA GLY A 102 -1.31 2.10 -12.98
C GLY A 102 0.16 2.51 -12.97
N PHE A 103 0.90 1.96 -12.02
CA PHE A 103 2.33 2.15 -11.89
C PHE A 103 3.04 0.80 -11.90
N ASP A 104 4.25 0.79 -12.46
CA ASP A 104 5.19 -0.30 -12.29
C ASP A 104 5.92 -0.08 -10.96
N LEU A 105 5.64 -0.94 -9.99
CA LEU A 105 6.24 -0.95 -8.65
C LEU A 105 7.15 -2.17 -8.47
N THR A 106 7.61 -2.77 -9.57
CA THR A 106 8.55 -3.90 -9.56
C THR A 106 9.78 -3.54 -8.72
N GLY A 107 10.09 -4.41 -7.76
CA GLY A 107 11.22 -4.25 -6.85
C GLY A 107 10.81 -3.89 -5.43
N ALA A 108 9.64 -3.26 -5.23
CA ALA A 108 9.10 -3.01 -3.90
C ALA A 108 8.94 -4.33 -3.13
N LYS A 109 9.31 -4.32 -1.86
CA LYS A 109 9.20 -5.44 -0.93
C LYS A 109 8.14 -5.20 0.12
N LYS A 110 7.73 -3.96 0.34
CA LYS A 110 6.78 -3.57 1.37
C LYS A 110 5.89 -2.45 0.89
N LEU A 111 4.65 -2.44 1.41
CA LEU A 111 3.90 -1.21 1.59
C LEU A 111 3.83 -0.93 3.09
N THR A 112 4.31 0.23 3.50
CA THR A 112 4.30 0.71 4.88
C THR A 112 3.27 1.84 5.03
N PHE A 113 2.57 1.86 6.15
CA PHE A 113 1.64 2.94 6.51
C PHE A 113 1.53 3.10 8.02
N TRP A 114 1.25 4.33 8.46
CA TRP A 114 0.95 4.63 9.85
C TRP A 114 -0.55 4.86 10.02
N VAL A 115 -1.11 4.30 11.08
CA VAL A 115 -2.53 4.46 11.39
C VAL A 115 -2.74 4.66 12.89
N ARG A 116 -3.70 5.52 13.24
CA ARG A 116 -4.26 5.62 14.59
C ARG A 116 -5.77 5.81 14.55
N GLY A 117 -6.44 5.37 15.59
CA GLY A 117 -7.84 5.66 15.86
C GLY A 117 -8.01 6.91 16.72
N GLU A 118 -9.17 7.54 16.65
CA GLU A 118 -9.54 8.63 17.56
C GLU A 118 -9.76 8.10 18.99
N ARG A 119 -10.48 6.97 19.12
CA ARG A 119 -10.79 6.34 20.41
C ARG A 119 -9.85 5.19 20.73
N GLY A 120 -9.28 4.56 19.71
CA GLY A 120 -8.62 3.26 19.83
C GLY A 120 -9.67 2.15 19.91
N GLY A 121 -9.37 1.00 19.31
CA GLY A 121 -10.31 -0.13 19.24
C GLY A 121 -11.23 -0.10 18.03
N GLU A 122 -11.15 0.91 17.16
CA GLU A 122 -11.68 0.84 15.80
C GLU A 122 -11.14 -0.41 15.09
N VAL A 123 -11.91 -0.99 14.16
CA VAL A 123 -11.50 -2.20 13.43
C VAL A 123 -11.58 -1.94 11.93
N LEU A 124 -10.44 -2.02 11.26
CA LEU A 124 -10.38 -2.13 9.81
C LEU A 124 -10.33 -3.61 9.47
N ALA A 125 -11.34 -4.08 8.74
CA ALA A 125 -11.45 -5.48 8.35
C ALA A 125 -10.34 -5.87 7.36
N GLU A 126 -9.94 -4.94 6.50
CA GLU A 126 -8.91 -5.16 5.49
C GLU A 126 -8.13 -3.87 5.21
N VAL A 127 -6.82 -4.00 5.00
CA VAL A 127 -5.98 -3.05 4.28
C VAL A 127 -5.29 -3.79 3.14
N LYS A 128 -5.31 -3.22 1.93
CA LYS A 128 -4.98 -3.94 0.70
C LYS A 128 -4.22 -3.08 -0.32
N VAL A 129 -3.38 -3.75 -1.11
CA VAL A 129 -2.83 -3.28 -2.39
C VAL A 129 -3.32 -4.17 -3.52
N GLY A 130 -3.59 -3.58 -4.68
CA GLY A 130 -3.90 -4.28 -5.91
C GLY A 130 -5.27 -4.97 -5.95
N GLY A 131 -5.46 -5.83 -6.94
CA GLY A 131 -6.67 -6.61 -7.13
C GLY A 131 -7.87 -5.87 -7.74
N ILE A 132 -7.65 -4.70 -8.36
CA ILE A 132 -8.60 -4.16 -9.32
C ILE A 132 -8.61 -5.08 -10.55
N THR A 133 -9.80 -5.46 -11.02
CA THR A 133 -9.98 -6.37 -12.17
C THR A 133 -10.60 -5.63 -13.36
N GLY A 134 -10.46 -6.17 -14.56
CA GLY A 134 -10.96 -5.56 -15.80
C GLY A 134 -10.01 -5.76 -16.98
N GLU A 135 -10.15 -4.93 -18.00
CA GLU A 135 -9.24 -4.90 -19.16
C GLU A 135 -7.81 -4.50 -18.74
N PHE A 136 -7.70 -3.56 -17.81
CA PHE A 136 -6.46 -3.10 -17.20
C PHE A 136 -6.40 -3.56 -15.73
N ALA A 137 -6.42 -4.88 -15.53
CA ALA A 137 -6.36 -5.48 -14.20
C ALA A 137 -5.00 -5.26 -13.53
N ASP A 138 -5.00 -5.17 -12.21
CA ASP A 138 -3.77 -5.19 -11.41
C ASP A 138 -3.08 -6.56 -11.55
N SER A 139 -1.74 -6.53 -11.60
CA SER A 139 -0.92 -7.72 -11.80
C SER A 139 -0.94 -8.68 -10.61
N ASP A 140 -1.16 -8.18 -9.40
CA ASP A 140 -1.28 -8.97 -8.17
C ASP A 140 -2.12 -8.23 -7.13
N ALA A 141 -2.39 -8.89 -6.00
CA ALA A 141 -3.08 -8.33 -4.85
C ALA A 141 -2.55 -8.92 -3.54
N VAL A 142 -2.43 -8.08 -2.52
CA VAL A 142 -2.09 -8.51 -1.16
C VAL A 142 -2.91 -7.71 -0.16
N SER A 143 -3.46 -8.39 0.84
CA SER A 143 -4.15 -7.74 1.94
C SER A 143 -3.72 -8.28 3.30
N ILE A 144 -3.91 -7.44 4.32
CA ILE A 144 -3.79 -7.78 5.74
C ILE A 144 -5.07 -7.37 6.44
N GLY A 145 -5.40 -8.05 7.53
CA GLY A 145 -6.57 -7.73 8.33
C GLY A 145 -7.00 -8.90 9.22
N PRO A 146 -7.85 -8.64 10.23
CA PRO A 146 -8.26 -7.31 10.67
C PRO A 146 -7.10 -6.56 11.36
N ILE A 147 -7.13 -5.23 11.33
CA ILE A 147 -6.25 -4.39 12.16
C ILE A 147 -7.09 -3.54 13.11
N THR A 148 -6.58 -3.38 14.33
CA THR A 148 -7.23 -2.60 15.39
C THR A 148 -6.31 -1.46 15.79
N PRO A 149 -6.48 -0.24 15.22
CA PRO A 149 -5.68 0.91 15.57
C PRO A 149 -5.80 1.25 17.06
N THR A 150 -4.69 1.71 17.64
CA THR A 150 -4.69 2.33 18.97
C THR A 150 -4.86 3.84 18.83
N ARG A 151 -4.90 4.57 19.94
CA ARG A 151 -4.91 6.05 19.94
C ARG A 151 -3.57 6.66 19.52
N GLU A 152 -2.50 5.86 19.60
CA GLU A 152 -1.16 6.26 19.22
C GLU A 152 -0.88 5.83 17.78
N TRP A 153 -0.05 6.60 17.09
CA TRP A 153 0.42 6.22 15.77
C TRP A 153 1.18 4.90 15.84
N LYS A 154 0.78 3.95 15.00
CA LYS A 154 1.45 2.66 14.87
C LYS A 154 1.70 2.34 13.40
N GLU A 155 2.92 1.89 13.12
CA GLU A 155 3.33 1.40 11.82
C GLU A 155 2.77 0.01 11.54
N TYR A 156 2.33 -0.19 10.30
CA TYR A 156 1.94 -1.48 9.75
C TYR A 156 2.60 -1.65 8.38
N THR A 157 2.83 -2.92 8.03
CA THR A 157 3.48 -3.29 6.77
C THR A 157 2.71 -4.42 6.09
N ILE A 158 2.55 -4.32 4.77
CA ILE A 158 2.15 -5.43 3.89
C ILE A 158 3.41 -5.95 3.21
N ASP A 159 3.71 -7.24 3.38
CA ASP A 159 4.83 -7.89 2.69
C ASP A 159 4.47 -8.13 1.22
N LEU A 160 5.30 -7.58 0.33
CA LEU A 160 5.16 -7.67 -1.12
C LEU A 160 6.26 -8.54 -1.75
N THR A 161 7.04 -9.26 -0.93
CA THR A 161 8.12 -10.11 -1.42
C THR A 161 7.60 -11.17 -2.39
N GLY A 162 8.14 -11.15 -3.61
CA GLY A 162 7.81 -12.12 -4.66
C GLY A 162 6.49 -11.84 -5.41
N LYS A 163 5.84 -10.70 -5.15
CA LYS A 163 4.63 -10.28 -5.85
C LYS A 163 4.94 -9.69 -7.23
N ASP A 164 4.02 -9.90 -8.17
CA ASP A 164 4.08 -9.22 -9.47
C ASP A 164 3.47 -7.82 -9.33
N LEU A 165 4.34 -6.82 -9.25
CA LEU A 165 3.94 -5.42 -9.12
C LEU A 165 4.17 -4.62 -10.41
N SER A 166 4.26 -5.30 -11.56
CA SER A 166 4.49 -4.65 -12.85
C SER A 166 3.36 -3.72 -13.29
N TYR A 167 2.15 -3.88 -12.73
CA TYR A 167 1.02 -3.02 -13.02
C TYR A 167 0.05 -2.91 -11.83
N ILE A 168 0.13 -1.81 -11.08
CA ILE A 168 -0.76 -1.55 -9.93
C ILE A 168 -1.51 -0.23 -10.14
N SER A 169 -2.82 -0.33 -10.38
CA SER A 169 -3.77 0.78 -10.48
C SER A 169 -4.50 1.05 -9.16
N GLY A 170 -4.69 0.02 -8.32
CA GLY A 170 -5.18 0.14 -6.94
C GLY A 170 -4.02 0.19 -5.94
N GLY A 171 -3.59 1.40 -5.57
CA GLY A 171 -2.37 1.61 -4.79
C GLY A 171 -2.47 1.47 -3.28
N PHE A 172 -3.65 1.65 -2.69
CA PHE A 172 -3.89 1.48 -1.26
C PHE A 172 -5.39 1.45 -1.00
N CYS A 173 -5.85 0.54 -0.16
CA CYS A 173 -7.26 0.38 0.16
C CYS A 173 -7.40 0.07 1.64
N TRP A 174 -8.45 0.58 2.26
CA TRP A 174 -8.96 0.08 3.53
C TRP A 174 -10.44 -0.24 3.39
N ALA A 175 -10.92 -1.19 4.19
CA ALA A 175 -12.34 -1.49 4.35
C ALA A 175 -12.67 -1.78 5.82
N ALA A 176 -13.87 -1.42 6.25
CA ALA A 176 -14.40 -1.67 7.58
C ALA A 176 -15.90 -2.00 7.53
N SER A 177 -16.39 -2.68 8.56
CA SER A 177 -17.78 -3.11 8.67
C SER A 177 -18.53 -2.35 9.78
N VAL A 178 -19.86 -2.22 9.63
CA VAL A 178 -20.75 -1.79 10.74
C VAL A 178 -20.77 -2.81 11.88
N ALA A 179 -20.57 -4.10 11.57
CA ALA A 179 -20.60 -5.17 12.58
C ALA A 179 -19.49 -4.99 13.62
N ASP A 180 -18.30 -4.59 13.18
CA ASP A 180 -17.17 -4.32 14.07
C ASP A 180 -17.15 -2.88 14.59
N ASN A 181 -17.81 -1.96 13.90
CA ASN A 181 -17.85 -0.53 14.24
C ASN A 181 -19.29 0.03 14.26
N PRO A 182 -20.15 -0.43 15.19
CA PRO A 182 -21.59 -0.14 15.15
C PRO A 182 -21.95 1.33 15.38
N ASN A 183 -21.02 2.11 15.93
CA ASN A 183 -21.19 3.54 16.19
C ASN A 183 -20.35 4.41 15.24
N GLY A 184 -19.89 3.83 14.12
CA GLY A 184 -18.93 4.48 13.24
C GLY A 184 -17.57 4.70 13.90
N PHE A 185 -16.69 5.45 13.24
CA PHE A 185 -15.37 5.79 13.75
C PHE A 185 -14.77 7.05 13.12
N VAL A 186 -13.68 7.51 13.73
CA VAL A 186 -12.69 8.37 13.11
C VAL A 186 -11.34 7.68 13.18
N ILE A 187 -10.65 7.58 12.04
CA ILE A 187 -9.29 7.07 11.94
C ILE A 187 -8.41 8.04 11.17
N PHE A 188 -7.11 7.91 11.36
CA PHE A 188 -6.11 8.73 10.71
C PHE A 188 -5.07 7.85 10.07
N PHE A 189 -4.68 8.19 8.85
CA PHE A 189 -3.55 7.57 8.16
C PHE A 189 -2.49 8.61 7.85
N ASP A 190 -1.24 8.18 7.87
CA ASP A 190 -0.12 9.01 7.48
C ASP A 190 1.01 8.12 6.92
N ASP A 191 1.96 8.75 6.23
CA ASP A 191 3.15 8.09 5.67
C ASP A 191 2.86 6.74 5.00
N ILE A 192 2.06 6.76 3.93
CA ILE A 192 1.73 5.57 3.13
C ILE A 192 2.66 5.50 1.91
N TYR A 193 3.49 4.46 1.83
CA TYR A 193 4.49 4.34 0.76
C TYR A 193 4.93 2.90 0.51
N TYR A 194 5.48 2.68 -0.68
CA TYR A 194 6.17 1.46 -1.05
C TYR A 194 7.69 1.63 -0.88
N GLU A 195 8.37 0.54 -0.50
CA GLU A 195 9.83 0.43 -0.41
C GLU A 195 10.33 -1.00 -0.73
#